data_AF-M0MQZ9-F1
#
_entry.id   AF-M0MQZ9-F1
#
_cell.length_a   1.000
_cell.length_b   1.000
_cell.length_c   1.000
_cell.angle_alpha   90.00
_cell.angle_beta   90.00
_cell.angle_gamma   90.00
#
_symmetry.space_group_name_H-M   'P 1'
#
loop_
_entity.id
_entity.type
_entity.pdbx_description
1 polymer ?
#
loop_
_entity_poly.entity_id
_entity_poly.type
_entity_poly.pdbx_seq_one_letter_code
_entity_poly.pdbx_strand_id
1 'polypeptide(L)' 'MTDDEDDPIAVFVSERAPGWEWQAFSTDRETPETVYYGRVRSPLTRGDWEWGTFSESDLESVGAQEVDDR' A
#
# COMPACT_ATOMS: atom_id res chain seq x y z
N MET A 1 10.26 -21.24 -8.71
CA MET A 1 9.51 -21.94 -7.64
C MET A 1 10.11 -21.44 -6.34
N THR A 2 9.53 -20.47 -5.64
CA THR A 2 8.13 -20.02 -5.61
C THR A 2 8.16 -18.51 -5.72
N ASP A 3 7.36 -17.97 -6.64
CA ASP A 3 6.91 -16.58 -6.57
C ASP A 3 6.15 -16.53 -5.25
N ASP A 4 6.82 -16.11 -4.17
CA ASP A 4 6.19 -15.90 -2.88
C ASP A 4 5.39 -14.59 -3.07
N GLU A 5 4.31 -14.70 -3.85
CA GLU A 5 3.24 -13.72 -3.93
C GLU A 5 2.56 -13.79 -2.55
N ASP A 6 3.21 -13.21 -1.55
CA ASP A 6 2.54 -12.88 -0.31
C ASP A 6 1.38 -11.96 -0.73
N ASP A 7 0.15 -12.47 -0.69
CA ASP A 7 -1.03 -11.66 -1.02
C ASP A 7 -1.02 -10.43 -0.10
N PRO A 8 -1.22 -9.22 -0.64
CA PRO A 8 -1.21 -8.05 0.21
C PRO A 8 -2.28 -8.17 1.28
N ILE A 9 -1.88 -8.00 2.55
CA ILE A 9 -2.78 -8.00 3.71
C ILE A 9 -3.83 -6.87 3.63
N ALA A 10 -3.53 -5.81 2.89
CA ALA A 10 -4.44 -4.71 2.61
C ALA A 10 -4.04 -4.03 1.29
N VAL A 11 -5.02 -3.67 0.49
CA VAL A 11 -4.84 -2.85 -0.71
C VAL A 11 -5.51 -1.51 -0.46
N PHE A 12 -4.85 -0.42 -0.81
CA PHE A 12 -5.39 0.93 -0.68
C PHE A 12 -5.41 1.61 -2.04
N VAL A 13 -6.48 2.34 -2.32
CA VAL A 13 -6.64 3.14 -3.55
C VAL A 13 -7.00 4.56 -3.18
N SER A 14 -6.33 5.53 -3.80
CA SER A 14 -6.60 6.95 -3.56
C SER A 14 -7.70 7.47 -4.47
N GLU A 15 -8.73 8.07 -3.86
CA GLU A 15 -9.74 8.83 -4.60
C GLU A 15 -9.21 10.19 -5.07
N ARG A 16 -8.26 10.78 -4.32
CA ARG A 16 -7.69 12.09 -4.65
C ARG A 16 -6.61 12.01 -5.74
N ALA A 17 -5.97 10.85 -5.88
CA ALA A 17 -4.90 10.59 -6.83
C ALA A 17 -5.26 9.37 -7.71
N PRO A 18 -6.08 9.56 -8.76
CA PRO A 18 -6.52 8.46 -9.60
C PRO A 18 -5.32 7.75 -10.25
N GLY A 19 -5.31 6.42 -10.16
CA GLY A 19 -4.23 5.57 -10.65
C GLY A 19 -3.11 5.33 -9.65
N TRP A 20 -3.24 5.81 -8.41
CA TRP A 20 -2.38 5.41 -7.31
C TRP A 20 -2.98 4.22 -6.56
N GLU A 21 -2.15 3.19 -6.36
CA GLU A 21 -2.50 1.97 -5.66
C GLU A 21 -1.38 1.63 -4.68
N TRP A 22 -1.73 1.28 -3.45
CA TRP A 22 -0.79 0.81 -2.43
C TRP A 22 -1.17 -0.61 -2.03
N GLN A 23 -0.17 -1.45 -1.83
CA GLN A 23 -0.36 -2.82 -1.38
C GLN A 23 0.54 -3.03 -0.16
N ALA A 24 -0.06 -3.34 0.98
CA ALA A 24 0.64 -3.63 2.22
C ALA A 24 0.79 -5.15 2.37
N PHE A 25 1.97 -5.62 2.80
CA PHE A 25 2.25 -7.06 2.96
C PHE A 25 2.55 -7.45 4.41
N SER A 26 3.08 -6.54 5.21
CA SER A 26 3.32 -6.82 6.63
C SER A 26 3.29 -5.55 7.44
N THR A 27 2.69 -5.63 8.61
CA THR A 27 2.88 -4.65 9.67
C THR A 27 3.58 -5.40 10.79
N ASP A 28 4.80 -4.99 11.10
CA ASP A 28 5.43 -5.41 12.33
C ASP A 28 4.61 -4.74 13.45
N ARG A 29 3.65 -5.48 14.01
CA ARG A 29 2.69 -4.98 15.02
C ARG A 29 3.36 -4.51 16.32
N GLU A 30 4.68 -4.58 16.39
CA GLU A 30 5.50 -4.14 17.52
C GLU A 30 5.85 -2.65 17.49
N THR A 31 5.65 -1.93 16.36
CA THR A 31 5.79 -0.47 16.35
C THR A 31 4.51 0.24 16.80
N PRO A 32 4.60 1.25 17.69
CA PRO A 32 3.45 2.00 18.18
C PRO A 32 2.78 2.87 17.11
N GLU A 33 3.48 3.09 16.00
CA GLU A 33 2.97 3.76 14.81
C GLU A 33 2.60 2.65 13.81
N THR A 34 1.34 2.62 13.35
CA THR A 34 0.87 1.68 12.32
C THR A 34 1.58 1.98 11.01
N VAL A 35 2.80 1.45 10.86
CA VAL A 35 3.60 1.52 9.64
C VAL A 35 3.35 0.24 8.86
N TYR A 36 2.90 0.40 7.62
CA TYR A 36 2.72 -0.67 6.67
C TYR A 36 3.98 -0.78 5.81
N TYR A 37 4.54 -1.97 5.72
CA TYR A 37 5.50 -2.31 4.69
C TYR A 37 4.75 -2.72 3.43
N GLY A 38 5.03 -2.05 2.32
CA GLY A 38 4.26 -2.23 1.10
C GLY A 38 4.93 -1.72 -0.16
N ARG A 39 4.14 -1.67 -1.23
CA ARG A 39 4.52 -1.08 -2.50
C ARG A 39 3.47 -0.08 -2.97
N VAL A 40 3.90 0.97 -3.64
CA VAL A 40 3.05 1.97 -4.27
C VAL A 40 3.24 1.93 -5.78
N ARG A 41 2.14 2.02 -6.51
CA ARG A 41 2.13 2.21 -7.96
C ARG A 41 1.46 3.53 -8.23
N SER A 42 2.08 4.34 -9.09
CA SER A 42 1.52 5.62 -9.49
C SER A 42 1.64 5.79 -11.01
N PRO A 43 0.85 6.70 -11.62
CA PRO A 43 1.08 7.10 -13.00
C PRO A 43 2.47 7.72 -13.21
N LEU A 44 3.12 8.21 -12.15
CA LEU A 44 4.47 8.77 -12.20
C LEU A 44 5.53 7.68 -12.35
N THR A 45 5.30 6.50 -11.77
CA THR A 45 6.18 5.34 -11.90
C THR A 45 6.01 4.60 -13.22
N ARG A 46 5.23 5.14 -14.17
CA ARG A 46 4.95 4.52 -15.48
C ARG A 46 4.41 3.10 -15.38
N GLY A 47 3.77 2.77 -14.26
CA GLY A 47 3.20 1.45 -14.00
C GLY A 47 4.11 0.51 -13.21
N ASP A 48 5.32 0.91 -12.86
CA ASP A 48 6.19 0.17 -11.95
C ASP A 48 5.75 0.31 -10.49
N TRP A 49 6.02 -0.73 -9.71
CA TRP A 49 5.81 -0.75 -8.26
C TRP A 49 7.07 -0.28 -7.54
N GLU A 50 6.92 0.71 -6.66
CA GLU A 50 7.97 1.17 -5.76
C GLU A 50 7.74 0.65 -4.35
N TRP A 51 8.71 -0.08 -3.82
CA TRP A 51 8.65 -0.59 -2.44
C TRP A 51 8.97 0.52 -1.44
N GLY A 52 8.23 0.54 -0.34
CA GLY A 52 8.41 1.53 0.71
C GLY A 52 7.61 1.21 1.95
N THR A 53 7.62 2.16 2.87
CA THR A 53 6.81 2.12 4.09
C THR A 53 5.89 3.32 4.10
N PHE A 54 4.64 3.12 4.46
CA PHE A 54 3.67 4.21 4.61
C PHE A 54 2.89 4.02 5.90
N SER A 55 2.51 5.13 6.54
CA SER A 55 1.66 5.11 7.71
C SER A 55 0.20 5.29 7.34
N GLU A 56 -0.71 4.94 8.26
CA GLU A 56 -2.14 5.21 8.10
C GLU A 56 -2.40 6.72 7.83
N SER A 57 -1.62 7.60 8.47
CA SER A 57 -1.71 9.05 8.25
C SER A 57 -1.26 9.50 6.85
N ASP A 58 -0.29 8.81 6.23
CA ASP A 58 0.08 9.06 4.83
C ASP A 58 -1.07 8.70 3.89
N LEU A 59 -1.74 7.56 4.15
CA LEU A 59 -2.91 7.10 3.42
C LEU A 59 -4.08 8.07 3.56
N GLU A 60 -4.40 8.52 4.77
CA GLU A 60 -5.46 9.51 5.03
C GLU A 60 -5.19 10.85 4.32
N SER A 61 -3.94 11.30 4.31
CA SER A 61 -3.54 12.55 3.64
C SER A 61 -3.86 12.51 2.14
N VAL A 62 -3.56 11.39 1.49
CA VAL A 62 -3.87 11.16 0.07
C VAL A 62 -5.30 10.67 -0.16
N GLY A 63 -6.12 10.52 0.89
CA GLY A 63 -7.47 9.95 0.77
C GLY A 63 -7.46 8.54 0.17
N ALA A 64 -6.44 7.76 0.53
CA ALA A 64 -6.40 6.33 0.22
C ALA A 64 -7.35 5.60 1.16
N GLN A 65 -8.20 4.77 0.59
CA GLN A 65 -9.13 3.92 1.32
C GLN A 65 -8.74 2.47 1.10
N GLU A 66 -8.85 1.67 2.17
CA GLU A 66 -8.68 0.23 2.09
C GLU A 66 -9.79 -0.34 1.20
N VAL A 67 -9.39 -1.08 0.17
CA VAL A 67 -10.26 -1.87 -0.68
C VAL A 67 -10.09 -3.32 -0.27
N ASP A 68 -11.09 -3.83 0.45
CA ASP A 68 -11.22 -5.23 0.82
C ASP A 68 -11.55 -6.02 -0.46
N ASP A 69 -10.56 -6.73 -1.02
CA ASP A 69 -10.78 -7.68 -2.13
C ASP A 69 -11.22 -9.01 -1.51
N ARG A 70 -12.53 -9.15 -1.27
CA ARG A 70 -13.16 -10.37 -0.73
C ARG A 70 -14.12 -11.02 -1.72
#